data_AF-A0A378BNW0-F1
#
_entry.id   AF-A0A378BNW0-F1
#
_cell.length_a   1.000
_cell.length_b   1.000
_cell.length_c   1.000
_cell.angle_alpha   90.00
_cell.angle_beta   90.00
_cell.angle_gamma   90.00
#
_symmetry.space_group_name_H-M   'P 1'
#
loop_
_entity.id
_entity.type
_entity.pdbx_description
1 polymer ?
#
loop_
_entity_poly.entity_id
_entity_poly.type
_entity_poly.pdbx_seq_one_letter_code
_entity_poly.pdbx_strand_id
1 'polypeptide(L)'
;MRKTNALMLGDFLVPGALVALCGLFLAIALQARKVPGAILWAILCATLVGIPFGVTKLPTHFIDAPHSLAPVLGQVDLLGALNIAFLPFLFVFFASEFFSTMGTTLAVGGEAGLLDEEGNMPQINRPFMVDSIAAALGPWVGIPAATALIESSAAAEAAAKPASPPCQRR
;
A
#
# COMPACT_ATOMS: atom_id res chain seq x y z
N MET A 1 5.45 -23.22 29.86
CA MET A 1 4.36 -22.61 29.06
C MET A 1 4.39 -21.09 29.25
N ARG A 2 5.00 -20.32 28.33
CA ARG A 2 4.86 -18.85 28.32
C ARG A 2 3.48 -18.53 27.74
N LYS A 3 2.60 -17.94 28.55
CA LYS A 3 1.35 -17.35 28.06
C LYS A 3 1.70 -16.17 27.15
N THR A 4 1.42 -16.30 25.86
CA THR A 4 1.54 -15.20 24.90
C THR A 4 0.37 -14.25 25.12
N ASN A 5 0.68 -13.05 25.59
CA ASN A 5 -0.26 -11.94 25.72
C ASN A 5 -0.57 -11.37 24.33
N ALA A 6 -1.56 -11.94 23.64
CA ALA A 6 -1.97 -11.47 22.31
C ALA A 6 -2.81 -10.17 22.34
N LEU A 7 -3.12 -9.64 23.54
CA LEU A 7 -3.95 -8.44 23.75
C LEU A 7 -3.44 -7.55 24.90
N MET A 8 -2.13 -7.27 24.95
CA MET A 8 -1.64 -6.14 25.77
C MET A 8 -1.56 -4.89 24.90
N LEU A 9 -2.18 -3.79 25.33
CA LEU A 9 -1.83 -2.46 24.84
C LEU A 9 -0.33 -2.29 25.10
N GLY A 10 0.45 -2.16 24.02
CA GLY A 10 1.89 -1.93 24.12
C GLY A 10 2.19 -0.67 24.93
N ASP A 11 3.39 -0.57 25.48
CA ASP A 11 3.79 0.61 26.22
C ASP A 11 3.94 1.82 25.27
N PHE A 12 3.00 2.76 25.39
CA PHE A 12 2.96 3.98 24.57
C PHE A 12 4.04 5.00 24.95
N LEU A 13 4.74 4.80 26.06
CA LEU A 13 5.82 5.69 26.52
C LEU A 13 7.17 5.33 25.92
N VAL A 14 7.27 4.23 25.17
CA VAL A 14 8.49 3.89 24.44
C VAL A 14 8.74 4.95 23.36
N PRO A 15 9.99 5.44 23.19
CA PRO A 15 10.31 6.50 22.24
C PRO A 15 9.78 6.26 20.82
N GLY A 16 9.77 5.01 20.36
CA GLY A 16 9.22 4.65 19.05
C GLY A 16 7.71 4.88 18.91
N ALA A 17 6.93 4.52 19.94
CA ALA A 17 5.49 4.73 19.94
C ALA A 17 5.15 6.23 19.98
N LEU A 18 5.90 7.02 20.75
CA LEU A 18 5.74 8.47 20.80
C LEU A 18 6.04 9.13 19.45
N VAL A 19 7.16 8.77 18.81
CA VAL A 19 7.51 9.30 17.48
C VAL A 19 6.46 8.93 16.44
N ALA A 20 5.95 7.69 16.46
CA ALA A 20 4.89 7.25 15.56
C ALA A 20 3.57 8.01 15.79
N LEU A 21 3.15 8.18 17.04
CA LEU A 21 1.95 8.94 17.40
C LEU A 21 2.09 10.41 17.00
N CYS A 22 3.20 11.06 17.34
CA CYS A 22 3.47 12.45 16.95
C CYS A 22 3.51 12.61 15.42
N GLY A 23 4.14 11.67 14.71
CA GLY A 23 4.17 11.65 13.24
C GLY A 23 2.78 11.51 12.63
N LEU A 24 1.93 10.64 13.17
CA LEU A 24 0.54 10.47 12.74
C LEU A 24 -0.29 11.74 12.98
N PHE A 25 -0.19 12.35 14.17
CA PHE A 25 -0.87 13.61 14.45
C PHE A 25 -0.41 14.74 13.53
N LEU A 26 0.88 14.81 13.24
CA LEU A 26 1.44 15.78 12.30
C LEU A 26 0.92 15.56 10.88
N ALA A 27 0.87 14.30 10.40
CA ALA A 27 0.30 13.96 9.11
C ALA A 27 -1.15 14.43 9.00
N ILE A 28 -1.98 14.13 10.01
CA ILE A 28 -3.39 14.56 10.06
C ILE A 28 -3.49 16.09 10.06
N ALA A 29 -2.67 16.79 10.86
CA ALA A 29 -2.68 18.25 10.94
C ALA A 29 -2.27 18.91 9.61
N LEU A 30 -1.24 18.40 8.93
CA LEU A 30 -0.80 18.90 7.62
C LEU A 30 -1.82 18.58 6.52
N GLN A 31 -2.44 17.40 6.57
CA GLN A 31 -3.51 17.01 5.66
C GLN A 31 -4.73 17.91 5.82
N ALA A 32 -5.13 18.21 7.06
CA ALA A 32 -6.22 19.15 7.35
C ALA A 32 -5.93 20.57 6.86
N ARG A 33 -4.64 20.96 6.80
CA ARG A 33 -4.18 22.23 6.23
C ARG A 33 -4.01 22.20 4.71
N LYS A 34 -4.35 21.10 4.03
CA LYS A 34 -4.24 20.92 2.58
C LYS A 34 -2.84 21.23 2.02
N VAL A 35 -1.80 20.89 2.78
CA VAL A 35 -0.40 21.07 2.32
C VAL A 35 -0.07 19.99 1.30
N PRO A 36 0.42 20.33 0.09
CA PRO A 36 0.83 19.33 -0.90
C PRO A 36 1.98 18.47 -0.35
N GLY A 37 1.80 17.14 -0.35
CA GLY A 37 2.78 16.21 0.20
C GLY A 37 2.80 16.13 1.73
N ALA A 38 1.68 16.42 2.40
CA ALA A 38 1.54 16.36 3.86
C ALA A 38 2.11 15.06 4.49
N ILE A 39 1.85 13.90 3.87
CA ILE A 39 2.37 12.61 4.33
C ILE A 39 3.91 12.57 4.24
N LEU A 40 4.49 13.05 3.14
CA LEU A 40 5.96 13.10 2.96
C LEU A 40 6.62 14.01 4.00
N TRP A 41 6.04 15.19 4.25
CA TRP A 41 6.51 16.11 5.28
C TRP A 41 6.42 15.49 6.68
N ALA A 42 5.34 14.76 6.97
CA ALA A 42 5.18 14.08 8.25
C ALA A 42 6.22 12.97 8.43
N ILE A 43 6.50 12.16 7.39
CA ILE A 43 7.55 11.13 7.41
C ILE A 43 8.92 11.77 7.64
N LEU A 44 9.23 12.86 6.93
CA LEU A 44 10.50 13.57 7.07
C LEU A 44 10.69 14.12 8.49
N CYS A 45 9.66 14.78 9.03
CA CYS A 45 9.68 15.28 10.40
C CYS A 45 9.79 14.15 11.44
N ALA A 46 9.03 13.07 11.28
CA ALA A 46 9.09 11.91 12.18
C ALA A 46 10.47 11.25 12.15
N THR A 47 11.10 11.17 10.97
CA THR A 47 12.46 10.65 10.80
C THR A 47 13.50 11.56 11.47
N LEU A 48 13.39 12.88 11.30
CA LEU A 48 14.29 13.85 11.94
C LEU A 48 14.17 13.83 13.47
N VAL A 49 12.95 13.69 14.00
CA VAL A 49 12.71 13.55 15.44
C VAL A 49 13.12 12.16 15.92
N GLY A 50 13.01 11.12 15.12
CA GLY A 50 13.42 9.76 15.48
C GLY A 50 14.93 9.60 15.72
N ILE A 51 15.77 10.43 15.11
CA ILE A 51 17.24 10.42 15.26
C ILE A 51 17.68 10.75 16.71
N PRO A 52 17.33 11.91 17.31
CA PRO A 52 17.74 12.25 18.67
C PRO A 52 17.13 11.30 19.73
N PHE A 53 15.97 10.72 19.46
CA PHE A 53 15.34 9.72 20.34
C PHE A 53 15.90 8.29 20.17
N GLY A 54 16.88 8.09 19.27
CA GLY A 54 17.52 6.79 19.04
C GLY A 54 16.63 5.73 18.38
N VAL A 55 15.45 6.13 17.88
CA VAL A 55 14.49 5.27 17.18
C VAL A 55 14.94 5.05 15.74
N THR A 56 15.47 6.10 15.10
CA THR A 56 15.98 6.05 13.73
C THR A 56 17.50 5.95 13.77
N LYS A 57 18.03 4.83 13.27
CA LYS A 57 19.47 4.65 13.09
C LYS A 57 19.88 5.23 11.74
N LEU A 58 20.88 6.12 11.75
CA LEU A 58 21.45 6.64 10.51
C LEU A 58 22.19 5.50 9.78
N PRO A 59 21.99 5.36 8.46
CA PRO A 59 22.71 4.37 7.69
C PRO A 59 24.21 4.67 7.77
N THR A 60 25.02 3.63 8.02
CA THR A 60 26.49 3.75 8.11
C THR A 60 27.15 3.98 6.75
N HIS A 61 26.42 3.68 5.67
CA HIS A 61 26.86 3.86 4.28
C HIS A 61 25.75 4.54 3.46
N PHE A 62 26.12 5.51 2.63
CA PHE A 62 25.19 6.20 1.73
C PHE A 62 24.80 5.37 0.50
N ILE A 63 25.61 4.37 0.16
CA ILE A 63 25.37 3.42 -0.93
C ILE A 63 25.55 2.04 -0.32
N ASP A 64 24.48 1.26 -0.32
CA ASP A 64 24.48 -0.13 0.09
C ASP A 64 24.07 -0.98 -1.11
N ALA A 65 24.67 -2.17 -1.25
CA ALA A 65 24.29 -3.08 -2.32
C ALA A 65 22.90 -3.67 -2.03
N PRO A 66 22.02 -3.82 -3.03
CA PRO A 66 20.74 -4.48 -2.82
C PRO A 66 20.97 -5.88 -2.25
N HIS A 67 20.24 -6.22 -1.20
CA HIS A 67 20.29 -7.56 -0.62
C HIS A 67 20.00 -8.61 -1.70
N SER A 68 20.72 -9.74 -1.63
CA SER A 68 20.57 -10.81 -2.61
C SER A 68 19.12 -11.27 -2.68
N LEU A 69 18.59 -11.40 -3.91
CA LEU A 69 17.27 -11.97 -4.19
C LEU A 69 17.28 -13.51 -4.17
N ALA A 70 18.46 -14.14 -4.11
CA ALA A 70 18.61 -15.60 -4.10
C ALA A 70 17.79 -16.36 -3.04
N PRO A 71 17.57 -15.86 -1.80
CA PRO A 71 16.79 -16.58 -0.80
C PRO A 71 15.27 -16.44 -0.97
N VAL A 72 14.80 -15.58 -1.88
CA VAL A 72 13.36 -15.33 -2.07
C VAL A 72 12.89 -15.71 -3.47
N LEU A 73 13.78 -15.64 -4.46
CA LEU A 73 13.46 -15.97 -5.85
C LEU A 73 13.07 -17.45 -6.00
N GLY A 74 11.85 -17.70 -6.43
CA GLY A 74 11.32 -19.05 -6.67
C GLY A 74 11.05 -19.89 -5.41
N GLN A 75 11.21 -19.32 -4.21
CA GLN A 75 10.93 -19.99 -2.93
C GLN A 75 9.45 -19.89 -2.55
N VAL A 76 8.56 -20.25 -3.48
CA VAL A 76 7.11 -20.21 -3.28
C VAL A 76 6.61 -21.62 -2.94
N ASP A 77 6.10 -21.82 -1.73
CA ASP A 77 5.51 -23.09 -1.31
C ASP A 77 4.02 -23.16 -1.70
N LEU A 78 3.75 -23.53 -2.95
CA LEU A 78 2.38 -23.71 -3.45
C LEU A 78 1.66 -24.87 -2.76
N LEU A 79 2.39 -25.93 -2.40
CA LEU A 79 1.80 -27.13 -1.80
C LEU A 79 1.39 -26.87 -0.35
N GLY A 80 2.21 -26.14 0.41
CA GLY A 80 1.87 -25.67 1.74
C GLY A 80 0.71 -24.67 1.72
N ALA A 81 0.67 -23.77 0.73
CA ALA A 81 -0.40 -22.79 0.58
C ALA A 81 -1.77 -23.41 0.31
N LEU A 82 -1.83 -24.57 -0.36
CA LEU A 82 -3.08 -25.27 -0.68
C LEU A 82 -3.58 -26.21 0.43
N ASN A 83 -2.88 -26.27 1.56
CA ASN A 83 -3.33 -27.04 2.72
C ASN A 83 -4.63 -26.43 3.29
N ILE A 84 -5.57 -27.30 3.66
CA ILE A 84 -6.89 -26.93 4.20
C ILE A 84 -6.77 -25.98 5.40
N ALA A 85 -5.70 -26.10 6.20
CA ALA A 85 -5.42 -25.21 7.33
C ALA A 85 -5.23 -23.73 6.92
N PHE A 86 -4.74 -23.48 5.70
CA PHE A 86 -4.49 -22.14 5.18
C PHE A 86 -5.63 -21.58 4.33
N LEU A 87 -6.62 -22.40 3.97
CA LEU A 87 -7.75 -21.99 3.13
C LEU A 87 -8.53 -20.77 3.67
N PRO A 88 -8.78 -20.64 5.00
CA PRO A 88 -9.41 -19.44 5.55
C PRO A 88 -8.58 -18.17 5.33
N PHE A 89 -7.25 -18.27 5.51
CA PHE A 89 -6.34 -17.14 5.29
C PHE A 89 -6.29 -16.75 3.82
N LEU A 90 -6.21 -17.74 2.92
CA LEU A 90 -6.25 -17.51 1.48
C LEU A 90 -7.52 -16.76 1.07
N PHE A 91 -8.68 -17.18 1.58
CA PHE A 91 -9.95 -16.52 1.30
C PHE A 91 -9.99 -15.08 1.84
N VAL A 92 -9.48 -14.84 3.06
CA VAL A 92 -9.42 -13.50 3.65
C VAL A 92 -8.51 -12.57 2.83
N PHE A 93 -7.31 -13.02 2.45
CA PHE A 93 -6.40 -12.23 1.63
C PHE A 93 -6.98 -11.98 0.23
N PHE A 94 -7.54 -13.01 -0.40
CA PHE A 94 -8.20 -12.88 -1.70
C PHE A 94 -9.36 -11.88 -1.65
N ALA A 95 -10.27 -12.01 -0.68
CA ALA A 95 -11.42 -11.13 -0.57
C ALA A 95 -10.98 -9.69 -0.26
N SER A 96 -10.02 -9.50 0.64
CA SER A 96 -9.45 -8.18 0.96
C SER A 96 -8.83 -7.54 -0.27
N GLU A 97 -8.05 -8.29 -1.06
CA GLU A 97 -7.41 -7.79 -2.27
C GLU A 97 -8.43 -7.47 -3.36
N PHE A 98 -9.37 -8.39 -3.60
CA PHE A 98 -10.43 -8.19 -4.60
C PHE A 98 -11.24 -6.92 -4.33
N PHE A 99 -11.66 -6.68 -3.09
CA PHE A 99 -12.39 -5.47 -2.74
C PHE A 99 -11.53 -4.21 -2.74
N SER A 100 -10.24 -4.32 -2.38
CA SER A 100 -9.28 -3.21 -2.50
C SER A 100 -9.07 -2.79 -3.95
N THR A 101 -8.81 -3.74 -4.85
CA THR A 101 -8.61 -3.49 -6.29
C THR A 101 -9.90 -2.96 -6.92
N MET A 102 -11.06 -3.55 -6.62
CA MET A 102 -12.35 -3.07 -7.12
C MET A 102 -12.63 -1.63 -6.68
N GLY A 103 -12.52 -1.37 -5.38
CA GLY A 103 -12.79 -0.06 -4.78
C GLY A 103 -11.84 1.01 -5.32
N THR A 104 -10.55 0.69 -5.41
CA THR A 104 -9.53 1.61 -5.93
C THR A 104 -9.73 1.87 -7.43
N THR A 105 -10.01 0.84 -8.22
CA THR A 105 -10.23 0.97 -9.67
C THR A 105 -11.46 1.84 -9.97
N LEU A 106 -12.56 1.65 -9.25
CA LEU A 106 -13.76 2.47 -9.39
C LEU A 106 -13.55 3.90 -8.87
N ALA A 107 -12.87 4.08 -7.73
CA ALA A 107 -12.58 5.41 -7.19
C ALA A 107 -11.68 6.23 -8.11
N VAL A 108 -10.56 5.64 -8.56
CA VAL A 108 -9.62 6.26 -9.50
C VAL A 108 -10.30 6.48 -10.86
N GLY A 109 -11.08 5.50 -11.34
CA GLY A 109 -11.84 5.61 -12.58
C GLY A 109 -12.85 6.74 -12.54
N GLY A 110 -13.53 6.94 -11.41
CA GLY A 110 -14.46 8.06 -11.19
C GLY A 110 -13.76 9.41 -11.26
N GLU A 111 -12.64 9.56 -10.54
CA GLU A 111 -11.87 10.80 -10.54
C GLU A 111 -11.23 11.10 -11.93
N ALA A 112 -10.87 10.05 -12.67
CA ALA A 112 -10.31 10.15 -14.01
C ALA A 112 -11.38 10.32 -15.12
N GLY A 113 -12.67 10.34 -14.79
CA GLY A 113 -13.76 10.44 -15.77
C GLY A 113 -13.89 9.22 -16.70
N LEU A 114 -13.50 8.04 -16.21
CA LEU A 114 -13.51 6.76 -16.93
C LEU A 114 -14.77 5.91 -16.65
N LEU A 115 -15.69 6.38 -15.81
CA LEU A 115 -16.97 5.70 -15.55
C LEU A 115 -18.03 6.08 -16.59
N ASP A 116 -18.95 5.16 -16.87
CA ASP A 116 -20.12 5.41 -17.70
C ASP A 116 -21.24 6.12 -16.92
N GLU A 117 -22.36 6.41 -17.60
CA GLU A 117 -23.51 7.12 -17.02
C GLU A 117 -24.18 6.35 -15.87
N GLU A 118 -23.97 5.03 -15.79
CA GLU A 118 -24.49 4.16 -14.73
C GLU A 118 -23.49 4.01 -13.56
N GLY A 119 -22.32 4.62 -13.66
CA GLY A 119 -21.25 4.54 -12.66
C GLY A 119 -20.39 3.27 -12.76
N ASN A 120 -20.51 2.50 -13.84
CA ASN A 120 -19.68 1.33 -14.10
C ASN A 120 -18.42 1.72 -14.88
N MET A 121 -17.34 0.95 -14.70
CA MET A 121 -16.12 1.16 -15.48
C MET A 121 -16.13 0.23 -16.71
N PRO A 122 -16.26 0.75 -17.95
CA PRO A 122 -16.10 -0.06 -19.14
C PRO A 122 -14.70 -0.68 -19.14
N GLN A 123 -14.62 -1.97 -19.45
CA GLN A 123 -13.37 -2.74 -19.49
C GLN A 123 -12.65 -2.89 -18.14
N ILE A 124 -13.38 -2.90 -17.03
CA ILE A 124 -12.84 -3.17 -15.68
C ILE A 124 -11.97 -4.45 -15.60
N ASN A 125 -12.22 -5.43 -16.48
CA ASN A 125 -11.42 -6.64 -16.61
C ASN A 125 -9.92 -6.37 -16.91
N ARG A 126 -9.57 -5.25 -17.57
CA ARG A 126 -8.19 -4.92 -17.92
C ARG A 126 -7.35 -4.60 -16.67
N PRO A 127 -7.75 -3.62 -15.81
CA PRO A 127 -7.10 -3.42 -14.51
C PRO A 127 -7.02 -4.70 -13.67
N PHE A 128 -8.11 -5.47 -13.58
CA PHE A 128 -8.15 -6.72 -12.80
C PHE A 128 -7.19 -7.78 -13.33
N MET A 129 -6.99 -7.85 -14.64
CA MET A 129 -6.05 -8.80 -15.24
C MET A 129 -4.60 -8.40 -14.96
N VAL A 130 -4.26 -7.11 -15.02
CA VAL A 130 -2.92 -6.63 -14.64
C VAL A 130 -2.64 -6.91 -13.17
N ASP A 131 -3.61 -6.64 -12.30
CA ASP A 131 -3.54 -6.91 -10.86
C ASP A 131 -3.34 -8.40 -10.57
N SER A 132 -4.13 -9.26 -11.22
CA SER A 132 -4.02 -10.73 -11.06
C SER A 132 -2.67 -11.28 -11.52
N ILE A 133 -2.12 -10.75 -12.62
CA ILE A 133 -0.78 -11.12 -13.10
C ILE A 133 0.28 -10.66 -12.11
N ALA A 134 0.18 -9.43 -11.60
CA ALA A 134 1.11 -8.88 -10.63
C ALA A 134 1.07 -9.66 -9.29
N ALA A 135 -0.12 -10.03 -8.82
CA ALA A 135 -0.32 -10.84 -7.62
C ALA A 135 0.19 -12.28 -7.79
N ALA A 136 0.04 -12.86 -8.99
CA ALA A 136 0.51 -14.22 -9.26
C ALA A 136 2.03 -14.30 -9.44
N LEU A 137 2.65 -13.32 -10.10
CA LEU A 137 4.09 -13.33 -10.42
C LEU A 137 4.95 -12.62 -9.37
N GLY A 138 4.42 -11.63 -8.66
CA GLY A 138 5.14 -10.87 -7.62
C GLY A 138 5.82 -11.76 -6.58
N PRO A 139 5.10 -12.74 -5.98
CA PRO A 139 5.67 -13.64 -4.98
C PRO A 139 6.85 -14.46 -5.49
N TRP A 140 6.92 -14.77 -6.79
CA TRP A 140 8.05 -15.49 -7.39
C TRP A 140 9.35 -14.71 -7.35
N VAL A 141 9.26 -13.38 -7.30
CA VAL A 141 10.40 -12.46 -7.22
C VAL A 141 10.56 -11.89 -5.80
N GLY A 142 9.76 -12.36 -4.84
CA GLY A 142 9.79 -11.91 -3.45
C GLY A 142 9.05 -10.61 -3.16
N ILE A 143 8.17 -10.20 -4.07
CA ILE A 143 7.31 -9.03 -3.89
C ILE A 143 5.97 -9.52 -3.32
N PRO A 144 5.57 -9.10 -2.10
CA PRO A 144 4.20 -9.34 -1.63
C PRO A 144 3.22 -8.67 -2.60
N ALA A 145 2.14 -9.38 -2.96
CA ALA A 145 1.19 -9.05 -4.04
C ALA A 145 1.09 -7.55 -4.32
N ALA A 146 1.55 -7.12 -5.50
CA ALA A 146 1.55 -5.71 -5.87
C ALA A 146 0.13 -5.26 -6.23
N THR A 147 -0.33 -4.16 -5.64
CA THR A 147 -1.70 -3.63 -5.77
C THR A 147 -1.73 -2.15 -6.16
N ALA A 148 -2.85 -1.70 -6.71
CA ALA A 148 -3.09 -0.29 -6.97
C ALA A 148 -3.41 0.47 -5.67
N LEU A 149 -2.72 1.58 -5.42
CA LEU A 149 -2.91 2.39 -4.22
C LEU A 149 -3.91 3.52 -4.46
N ILE A 150 -4.91 3.64 -3.59
CA ILE A 150 -5.90 4.73 -3.65
C ILE A 150 -5.26 6.11 -3.45
N GLU A 151 -4.11 6.20 -2.78
CA GLU A 151 -3.35 7.44 -2.63
C GLU A 151 -2.83 7.97 -3.97
N SER A 152 -2.67 7.09 -4.98
CA SER A 152 -2.34 7.47 -6.36
C SER A 152 -3.51 8.10 -7.12
N SER A 153 -4.74 8.08 -6.59
CA SER A 153 -5.89 8.75 -7.21
C SER A 153 -5.67 10.25 -7.37
N ALA A 154 -5.01 10.91 -6.40
CA ALA A 154 -4.64 12.32 -6.51
C ALA A 154 -3.70 12.60 -7.69
N ALA A 155 -2.84 11.64 -8.04
CA ALA A 155 -2.00 11.73 -9.24
C ALA A 155 -2.82 11.50 -10.52
N ALA A 156 -3.81 10.62 -10.49
CA ALA A 156 -4.73 10.40 -11.61
C ALA A 156 -5.61 11.63 -11.89
N GLU A 157 -6.13 12.32 -10.85
CA GLU A 157 -6.86 13.58 -10.99
C GLU A 157 -5.99 14.65 -11.69
N ALA A 158 -4.74 14.79 -11.24
CA ALA A 158 -3.79 15.72 -11.84
C ALA A 158 -3.43 15.35 -13.28
N ALA A 159 -3.40 14.05 -13.63
CA ALA A 159 -3.10 13.55 -14.97
C ALA A 159 -4.32 13.54 -15.92
N ALA A 160 -5.54 13.48 -15.40
CA ALA A 160 -6.77 13.59 -16.20
C ALA A 160 -6.98 15.03 -16.71
N LYS A 161 -6.49 16.03 -15.96
CA LYS A 161 -6.65 17.46 -16.26
C LYS A 161 -5.96 17.98 -17.55
N PRO A 162 -4.82 17.45 -18.04
CA PRO A 162 -4.18 18.00 -19.24
C PRO A 162 -4.38 17.18 -20.54
N ALA A 163 -4.91 15.94 -20.51
CA ALA A 163 -4.58 14.98 -21.58
C ALA A 163 -5.70 14.08 -22.15
N SER A 164 -7.00 14.40 -22.00
CA SER A 164 -8.04 13.59 -22.65
C SER A 164 -9.09 14.45 -23.37
N PRO A 165 -9.16 14.46 -24.71
CA PRO A 165 -10.41 14.82 -25.37
C PRO A 165 -11.49 13.81 -24.95
N PRO A 166 -12.75 14.23 -24.81
CA PRO A 166 -13.83 13.35 -24.37
C PRO A 166 -13.84 12.08 -25.23
N CYS A 167 -13.59 10.93 -24.58
CA CYS A 167 -13.61 9.64 -25.24
C CYS A 167 -15.02 9.42 -25.80
N GLN A 168 -15.06 9.14 -27.10
CA GLN A 168 -16.24 9.21 -27.95
C GLN A 168 -17.36 8.27 -27.50
N ARG A 169 -18.58 8.83 -27.48
CA ARG A 169 -19.84 8.10 -27.63
C ARG A 169 -19.72 7.09 -28.77
N ARG A 170 -19.79 5.79 -28.47
CA ARG A 170 -20.35 4.80 -29.39
C ARG A 170 -20.86 3.58 -28.63
#